data_AF-A0A7J3X8U1-F1
#
_entry.id   AF-A0A7J3X8U1-F1
#
_cell.length_a   1.000
_cell.length_b   1.000
_cell.length_c   1.000
_cell.angle_alpha   90.00
_cell.angle_beta   90.00
_cell.angle_gamma   90.00
#
_symmetry.space_group_name_H-M   'P 1'
#
loop_
_entity.id
_entity.type
_entity.pdbx_description
1 polymer ?
#
loop_
_entity_poly.entity_id
_entity_poly.type
_entity_poly.pdbx_seq_one_letter_code
_entity_poly.pdbx_strand_id
1 'polypeptide(L)'
;MVSWFYLVRPDSVSVWENEEVRRRLSHYYAVMRGSRPAKYRVVKRTEADFDSDESTESLWRLHDSLSREFEEQYIEVAGGGAKLDERRLPERTFLDLKVELLRRIIKSCHLCEWRCGLDRTSGKRGACGLDARVRVASAFLHMGEEAPLVPSGTIFFTGCSFKCVFCQNWDIST
;
A
#
# COMPACT_ATOMS: atom_id res chain seq x y z
N MET A 1 1.72 31.16 -1.59
CA MET A 1 3.02 30.93 -0.92
C MET A 1 3.71 29.82 -1.68
N VAL A 2 4.72 30.12 -2.48
CA VAL A 2 5.45 29.09 -3.24
C VAL A 2 6.21 28.27 -2.21
N SER A 3 5.90 26.98 -2.10
CA SER A 3 6.55 26.10 -1.13
C SER A 3 8.05 26.04 -1.42
N TRP A 4 8.90 26.25 -0.41
CA TRP A 4 10.37 26.26 -0.55
C TRP A 4 10.92 25.02 -1.28
N PHE A 5 10.22 23.87 -1.16
CA PHE A 5 10.58 22.64 -1.87
C PHE A 5 10.68 22.80 -3.39
N TYR A 6 9.85 23.66 -3.98
CA TYR A 6 9.88 23.92 -5.43
C TYR A 6 11.11 24.70 -5.90
N LEU A 7 11.81 25.38 -4.97
CA LEU A 7 13.10 26.01 -5.27
C LEU A 7 14.23 24.99 -5.24
N VAL A 8 14.15 23.98 -4.36
CA VAL A 8 15.18 22.94 -4.21
C VAL A 8 15.08 21.89 -5.32
N ARG A 9 13.85 21.55 -5.73
CA ARG A 9 13.56 20.55 -6.77
C ARG A 9 12.57 21.13 -7.80
N PRO A 10 12.97 22.14 -8.59
CA PRO A 10 12.11 22.73 -9.61
C PRO A 10 11.72 21.72 -10.70
N ASP A 11 12.55 20.70 -10.91
CA ASP A 11 12.27 19.57 -11.78
C ASP A 11 11.03 18.77 -11.35
N SER A 12 10.69 18.73 -10.05
CA SER A 12 9.47 18.05 -9.59
C SER A 12 8.18 18.77 -9.99
N VAL A 13 8.28 20.04 -10.40
CA VAL A 13 7.18 20.80 -10.97
C VAL A 13 7.15 20.64 -12.49
N SER A 14 8.28 20.90 -13.15
CA SER A 14 8.35 20.91 -14.62
C SER A 14 8.20 19.52 -15.25
N VAL A 15 8.50 18.44 -14.53
CA VAL A 15 8.30 17.07 -15.01
C VAL A 15 6.86 16.79 -15.47
N TRP A 16 5.87 17.48 -14.88
CA TRP A 16 4.46 17.32 -15.23
C TRP A 16 4.05 18.03 -16.51
N GLU A 17 4.92 18.85 -17.10
CA GLU A 17 4.70 19.43 -18.43
C GLU A 17 4.89 18.36 -19.51
N ASN A 18 5.76 17.36 -19.26
CA ASN A 18 6.01 16.25 -20.16
C ASN A 18 4.75 15.36 -20.32
N GLU A 19 4.28 15.22 -21.56
CA GLU A 19 3.07 14.46 -21.88
C GLU A 19 3.21 12.97 -21.61
N GLU A 20 4.38 12.38 -21.86
CA GLU A 20 4.62 10.96 -21.63
C GLU A 20 4.61 10.64 -20.13
N VAL A 21 5.16 11.53 -19.29
CA VAL A 21 5.10 11.38 -17.84
C VAL A 21 3.66 11.46 -17.35
N ARG A 22 2.89 12.49 -17.78
CA ARG A 22 1.46 12.61 -17.45
C ARG A 22 0.66 11.39 -17.90
N ARG A 23 0.98 10.81 -19.06
CA ARG A 23 0.28 9.64 -19.60
C ARG A 23 0.58 8.38 -18.77
N ARG A 24 1.86 8.08 -18.54
CA ARG A 24 2.29 6.87 -17.78
C ARG A 24 1.90 6.92 -16.31
N LEU A 25 1.95 8.11 -15.70
CA LEU A 25 1.62 8.32 -14.29
C LEU A 25 0.24 8.97 -14.09
N SER A 26 -0.65 8.87 -15.08
CA SER A 26 -1.96 9.54 -15.08
C SER A 26 -2.79 9.29 -13.82
N HIS A 27 -2.81 8.06 -13.33
CA HIS A 27 -3.50 7.71 -12.09
C HIS A 27 -2.87 8.40 -10.87
N TYR A 28 -1.55 8.30 -10.73
CA TYR A 28 -0.81 8.92 -9.62
C TYR A 28 -1.01 10.44 -9.63
N TYR A 29 -0.88 11.06 -10.80
CA TYR A 29 -1.08 12.49 -11.00
C TYR A 29 -2.49 12.95 -10.62
N ALA A 30 -3.52 12.20 -11.04
CA ALA A 30 -4.91 12.50 -10.68
C ALA A 30 -5.16 12.40 -9.15
N VAL A 31 -4.57 11.40 -8.50
CA VAL A 31 -4.66 11.26 -7.03
C VAL A 31 -3.94 12.41 -6.32
N MET A 32 -2.72 12.74 -6.76
CA MET A 32 -1.92 13.84 -6.23
C MET A 32 -2.62 15.20 -6.36
N ARG A 33 -3.32 15.44 -7.47
CA ARG A 33 -4.11 16.66 -7.72
C ARG A 33 -5.47 16.67 -7.04
N GLY A 34 -5.84 15.60 -6.34
CA GLY A 34 -7.14 15.47 -5.67
C GLY A 34 -8.33 15.27 -6.61
N SER A 35 -8.10 15.09 -7.92
CA SER A 35 -9.18 14.83 -8.88
C SER A 35 -9.64 13.36 -8.89
N ARG A 36 -8.90 12.48 -8.22
CA ARG A 36 -9.24 11.06 -8.04
C ARG A 36 -8.91 10.63 -6.61
N PRO A 37 -9.73 9.82 -5.93
CA PRO A 37 -9.38 9.35 -4.59
C PRO A 37 -8.29 8.28 -4.63
N ALA A 38 -7.51 8.19 -3.56
CA ALA A 38 -6.64 7.04 -3.34
C ALA A 38 -7.48 5.76 -3.15
N LYS A 39 -7.08 4.65 -3.79
CA LYS A 39 -7.79 3.36 -3.78
C LYS A 39 -8.19 2.88 -2.37
N TYR A 40 -7.32 3.02 -1.38
CA TYR A 40 -7.61 2.56 0.00
C TYR A 40 -8.81 3.29 0.61
N ARG A 41 -9.12 4.53 0.21
CA ARG A 41 -10.31 5.25 0.67
C ARG A 41 -11.59 4.62 0.13
N VAL A 42 -11.53 4.04 -1.07
CA VAL A 42 -12.65 3.33 -1.70
C VAL A 42 -12.78 1.91 -1.13
N VAL A 43 -11.68 1.17 -0.97
CA VAL A 43 -11.68 -0.17 -0.33
C VAL A 43 -12.31 -0.14 1.07
N LYS A 44 -12.07 0.92 1.85
CA LYS A 44 -12.68 1.11 3.20
C LYS A 44 -14.21 1.30 3.18
N ARG A 45 -14.82 1.43 2.01
CA ARG A 45 -16.28 1.60 1.84
C ARG A 45 -16.94 0.41 1.16
N THR A 46 -16.13 -0.53 0.67
CA THR A 46 -16.60 -1.84 0.22
C THR A 46 -16.87 -2.67 1.47
N GLU A 47 -18.15 -2.97 1.71
CA GLU A 47 -18.58 -3.78 2.86
C GLU A 47 -18.12 -5.23 2.67
N ALA A 48 -17.67 -5.86 3.76
CA ALA A 48 -17.26 -7.26 3.74
C ALA A 48 -17.95 -7.99 4.88
N ASP A 49 -18.93 -8.80 4.53
CA ASP A 49 -19.61 -9.69 5.47
C ASP A 49 -18.87 -11.03 5.50
N PHE A 50 -18.16 -11.29 6.59
CA PHE A 50 -17.41 -12.52 6.82
C PHE A 50 -17.27 -12.76 8.30
N ASP A 51 -17.07 -14.02 8.71
CA ASP A 51 -16.69 -14.37 10.08
C ASP A 51 -15.29 -15.00 10.17
N SER A 52 -14.67 -14.83 11.35
CA SER A 52 -13.28 -15.26 11.56
C SER A 52 -13.09 -16.77 11.62
N ASP A 53 -14.17 -17.53 11.82
CA ASP A 53 -14.20 -19.00 11.85
C ASP A 53 -14.43 -19.63 10.47
N GLU A 54 -14.79 -18.83 9.46
CA GLU A 54 -14.92 -19.31 8.08
C GLU A 54 -13.61 -19.91 7.55
N SER A 55 -13.72 -20.86 6.61
CA SER A 55 -12.54 -21.47 5.98
C SER A 55 -11.74 -20.45 5.17
N THR A 56 -10.42 -20.64 5.09
CA THR A 56 -9.54 -19.74 4.31
C THR A 56 -9.94 -19.69 2.83
N GLU A 57 -10.43 -20.80 2.28
CA GLU A 57 -10.95 -20.87 0.92
C GLU A 57 -12.23 -20.04 0.73
N SER A 58 -13.14 -20.04 1.71
CA SER A 58 -14.33 -19.17 1.71
C SER A 58 -13.93 -17.70 1.67
N LEU A 59 -13.02 -17.29 2.55
CA LEU A 59 -12.55 -15.91 2.63
C LEU A 59 -11.84 -15.44 1.34
N TRP A 60 -11.11 -16.31 0.65
CA TRP A 60 -10.52 -15.98 -0.65
C TRP A 60 -11.58 -15.83 -1.75
N ARG A 61 -12.61 -16.68 -1.78
CA ARG A 61 -13.73 -16.54 -2.72
C ARG A 61 -14.48 -15.23 -2.49
N LEU A 62 -14.70 -14.86 -1.22
CA LEU A 62 -15.27 -13.56 -0.88
C LEU A 62 -14.35 -12.42 -1.33
N HIS A 63 -13.04 -12.53 -1.10
CA HIS A 63 -12.08 -11.52 -1.56
C HIS A 63 -12.13 -11.31 -3.07
N ASP A 64 -12.20 -12.39 -3.86
CA ASP A 64 -12.30 -12.30 -5.32
C ASP A 64 -13.58 -11.58 -5.77
N SER A 65 -14.71 -11.85 -5.11
CA SER A 65 -15.98 -11.15 -5.35
C SER A 65 -15.87 -9.66 -5.02
N LEU A 66 -15.41 -9.33 -3.81
CA LEU A 66 -15.23 -7.95 -3.34
C LEU A 66 -14.18 -7.19 -4.14
N SER A 67 -13.20 -7.87 -4.74
CA SER A 67 -12.23 -7.25 -5.65
C SER A 67 -12.89 -6.72 -6.92
N ARG A 68 -13.90 -7.42 -7.45
CA ARG A 68 -14.66 -6.97 -8.62
C ARG A 68 -15.58 -5.82 -8.26
N GLU A 69 -16.28 -5.93 -7.13
CA GLU A 69 -17.12 -4.85 -6.61
C GLU A 69 -16.31 -3.57 -6.34
N PHE A 70 -15.14 -3.71 -5.71
CA PHE A 70 -14.21 -2.60 -5.50
C PHE A 70 -13.79 -1.94 -6.81
N GLU A 71 -13.52 -2.72 -7.87
CA GLU A 71 -13.13 -2.17 -9.17
C GLU A 71 -14.24 -1.33 -9.80
N GLU A 72 -15.49 -1.83 -9.78
CA GLU A 72 -16.67 -1.11 -10.23
C GLU A 72 -16.87 0.20 -9.44
N GLN A 73 -16.85 0.12 -8.11
CA GLN A 73 -16.95 1.28 -7.23
C GLN A 73 -15.83 2.29 -7.49
N TYR A 74 -14.60 1.81 -7.73
CA TYR A 74 -13.45 2.67 -7.98
C TYR A 74 -13.61 3.43 -9.30
N ILE A 75 -14.05 2.75 -10.37
CA ILE A 75 -14.29 3.37 -11.68
C ILE A 75 -15.38 4.45 -11.57
N GLU A 76 -16.48 4.16 -10.90
CA GLU A 76 -17.60 5.09 -10.70
C GLU A 76 -17.14 6.37 -9.98
N VAL A 77 -16.45 6.23 -8.85
CA VAL A 77 -15.94 7.36 -8.07
C VAL A 77 -14.85 8.11 -8.84
N ALA A 78 -13.96 7.40 -9.52
CA ALA A 78 -12.90 7.99 -10.34
C ALA A 78 -13.41 8.73 -11.58
N GLY A 79 -14.62 8.41 -12.06
CA GLY A 79 -15.32 9.10 -13.14
C GLY A 79 -16.10 10.33 -12.69
N GLY A 80 -16.08 10.67 -11.40
CA GLY A 80 -16.84 11.79 -10.84
C GLY A 80 -18.33 11.49 -10.62
N GLY A 81 -18.74 10.22 -10.75
CA GLY A 81 -20.15 9.79 -10.65
C GLY A 81 -20.71 9.78 -9.22
N ALA A 82 -19.85 9.64 -8.21
CA ALA A 82 -20.26 9.64 -6.81
C ALA A 82 -19.25 10.35 -5.90
N LYS A 83 -19.74 11.13 -4.94
CA LYS A 83 -18.91 11.69 -3.89
C LYS A 83 -18.57 10.61 -2.88
N LEU A 84 -17.30 10.23 -2.85
CA LEU A 84 -16.79 9.20 -1.94
C LEU A 84 -17.13 9.48 -0.48
N ASP A 85 -17.07 10.75 -0.07
CA ASP A 85 -17.27 11.15 1.33
C ASP A 85 -18.74 11.12 1.79
N GLU A 86 -19.70 10.96 0.86
CA GLU A 86 -21.12 10.76 1.19
C GLU A 86 -21.47 9.27 1.38
N ARG A 87 -20.57 8.34 1.00
CA ARG A 87 -20.78 6.90 1.19
C ARG A 87 -20.55 6.49 2.65
N ARG A 88 -21.41 5.59 3.15
CA ARG A 88 -21.29 4.96 4.48
C ARG A 88 -19.93 4.28 4.65
N LEU A 89 -19.39 4.35 5.87
CA LEU A 89 -18.28 3.48 6.30
C LEU A 89 -18.88 2.25 7.01
N PRO A 90 -18.77 1.05 6.41
CA PRO A 90 -19.23 -0.18 7.05
C PRO A 90 -18.41 -0.52 8.30
N GLU A 91 -18.95 -1.36 9.17
CA GLU A 91 -18.22 -1.85 10.36
C GLU A 91 -17.11 -2.83 9.99
N ARG A 92 -17.37 -3.72 9.03
CA ARG A 92 -16.37 -4.61 8.42
C ARG A 92 -16.21 -4.26 6.95
N THR A 93 -14.97 -4.01 6.55
CA THR A 93 -14.63 -3.55 5.21
C THR A 93 -13.81 -4.59 4.48
N PHE A 94 -13.69 -4.45 3.16
CA PHE A 94 -12.80 -5.28 2.37
C PHE A 94 -11.33 -5.19 2.83
N LEU A 95 -10.93 -4.10 3.49
CA LEU A 95 -9.61 -3.99 4.11
C LEU A 95 -9.47 -4.95 5.31
N ASP A 96 -10.51 -5.10 6.11
CA ASP A 96 -10.52 -5.99 7.29
C ASP A 96 -10.45 -7.46 6.87
N LEU A 97 -11.13 -7.84 5.79
CA LEU A 97 -10.99 -9.18 5.19
C LEU A 97 -9.53 -9.46 4.77
N LYS A 98 -8.87 -8.49 4.13
CA LYS A 98 -7.45 -8.62 3.75
C LYS A 98 -6.54 -8.75 4.97
N VAL A 99 -6.85 -8.05 6.07
CA VAL A 99 -6.12 -8.18 7.34
C VAL A 99 -6.29 -9.59 7.92
N GLU A 100 -7.50 -10.15 7.90
CA GLU A 100 -7.76 -11.52 8.36
C GLU A 100 -7.01 -12.55 7.52
N LEU A 101 -7.08 -12.44 6.19
CA LEU A 101 -6.30 -13.29 5.29
C LEU A 101 -4.79 -13.18 5.55
N LEU A 102 -4.26 -11.97 5.76
CA LEU A 102 -2.86 -11.77 6.12
C LEU A 102 -2.49 -12.48 7.44
N ARG A 103 -3.34 -12.37 8.48
CA ARG A 103 -3.12 -13.07 9.76
C ARG A 103 -3.00 -14.58 9.57
N ARG A 104 -3.76 -15.15 8.64
CA ARG A 104 -3.68 -16.58 8.28
C ARG A 104 -2.41 -16.90 7.50
N ILE A 105 -2.05 -16.08 6.51
CA ILE A 105 -0.82 -16.24 5.72
C ILE A 105 0.42 -16.25 6.63
N ILE A 106 0.49 -15.36 7.62
CA ILE A 106 1.69 -15.26 8.47
C ILE A 106 1.84 -16.41 9.48
N LYS A 107 0.82 -17.27 9.68
CA LYS A 107 0.95 -18.52 10.46
C LYS A 107 1.76 -19.59 9.72
N SER A 108 1.83 -19.51 8.39
CA SER A 108 2.71 -20.33 7.54
C SER A 108 3.29 -19.43 6.45
N CYS A 109 4.23 -18.57 6.86
CA CYS A 109 4.62 -17.40 6.08
C CYS A 109 5.29 -17.75 4.74
N HIS A 110 4.71 -17.26 3.65
CA HIS A 110 5.19 -17.41 2.29
C HIS A 110 5.19 -16.09 1.49
N LEU A 111 5.32 -14.95 2.18
CA LEU A 111 5.26 -13.61 1.59
C LEU A 111 6.52 -13.20 0.80
N CYS A 112 7.64 -13.90 0.99
CA CYS A 112 8.86 -13.69 0.20
C CYS A 112 9.27 -15.00 -0.47
N GLU A 113 10.17 -14.92 -1.45
CA GLU A 113 10.57 -16.07 -2.27
C GLU A 113 11.23 -17.21 -1.50
N TRP A 114 11.70 -16.98 -0.27
CA TRP A 114 12.18 -18.05 0.61
C TRP A 114 11.08 -19.02 1.05
N ARG A 115 9.80 -18.60 1.00
CA ARG A 115 8.62 -19.41 1.32
C ARG A 115 8.77 -20.24 2.61
N CYS A 116 9.35 -19.63 3.64
CA CYS A 116 9.90 -20.36 4.80
C CYS A 116 8.88 -21.14 5.65
N GLY A 117 7.57 -20.89 5.52
CA GLY A 117 6.53 -21.58 6.28
C GLY A 117 6.54 -21.28 7.79
N LEU A 118 7.36 -20.33 8.26
CA LEU A 118 7.46 -19.99 9.66
C LEU A 118 6.19 -19.30 10.15
N ASP A 119 5.74 -19.70 11.34
CA ASP A 119 4.68 -19.02 12.07
C ASP A 119 5.20 -17.74 12.72
N ARG A 120 4.90 -16.59 12.11
CA ARG A 120 5.28 -15.26 12.61
C ARG A 120 4.60 -14.91 13.93
N THR A 121 3.41 -15.46 14.20
CA THR A 121 2.65 -15.18 15.42
C THR A 121 3.31 -15.78 16.66
N SER A 122 4.09 -16.85 16.47
CA SER A 122 4.96 -17.45 17.50
C SER A 122 6.27 -16.69 17.74
N GLY A 123 6.50 -15.56 17.06
CA GLY A 123 7.75 -14.79 17.16
C GLY A 123 8.91 -15.34 16.31
N LYS A 124 8.69 -16.37 15.50
CA LYS A 124 9.75 -16.96 14.66
C LYS A 124 10.13 -16.04 13.50
N ARG A 125 11.44 -15.86 13.32
CA ARG A 125 12.05 -15.02 12.29
C ARG A 125 12.75 -15.88 11.25
N GLY A 126 12.59 -15.52 9.98
CA GLY A 126 13.24 -16.20 8.85
C GLY A 126 14.41 -15.37 8.33
N ALA A 127 14.85 -15.65 7.10
CA ALA A 127 15.92 -14.89 6.45
C ALA A 127 15.66 -13.36 6.42
N CYS A 128 14.38 -12.96 6.36
CA CYS A 128 13.95 -11.56 6.38
C CYS A 128 14.04 -10.86 7.73
N GLY A 129 14.25 -11.57 8.85
CA GLY A 129 14.30 -10.99 10.20
C GLY A 129 12.94 -10.60 10.80
N LEU A 130 11.83 -10.79 10.07
CA LEU A 130 10.51 -10.34 10.50
C LEU A 130 9.74 -11.38 11.34
N ASP A 131 9.00 -10.89 12.34
CA ASP A 131 7.95 -11.60 13.09
C ASP A 131 6.58 -10.96 12.80
N ALA A 132 5.55 -11.22 13.62
CA ALA A 132 4.21 -10.67 13.40
C ALA A 132 4.10 -9.15 13.69
N ARG A 133 5.12 -8.52 14.28
CA ARG A 133 5.13 -7.09 14.59
C ARG A 133 5.87 -6.31 13.51
N VAL A 134 5.21 -5.30 12.97
CA VAL A 134 5.83 -4.32 12.08
C VAL A 134 6.75 -3.41 12.90
N ARG A 135 7.95 -3.16 12.40
CA ARG A 135 8.95 -2.29 13.01
C ARG A 135 9.32 -1.19 12.03
N VAL A 136 9.19 0.06 12.46
CA VAL A 136 9.58 1.24 11.68
C VAL A 136 10.98 1.67 12.12
N ALA A 137 11.89 1.81 11.17
CA ALA A 137 13.24 2.29 11.42
C ALA A 137 13.33 3.81 11.38
N SER A 138 12.71 4.44 10.38
CA SER A 138 12.71 5.89 10.21
C SER A 138 11.51 6.37 9.42
N ALA A 139 11.10 7.63 9.64
CA ALA A 139 10.11 8.33 8.82
C ALA A 139 10.58 9.77 8.59
N PHE A 140 10.61 10.21 7.33
CA PHE A 140 11.12 11.54 6.96
C PHE A 140 10.56 12.01 5.62
N LEU A 141 10.67 13.32 5.37
CA LEU A 141 10.38 13.91 4.06
C LEU A 141 11.55 13.62 3.12
N HIS A 142 11.32 12.86 2.06
CA HIS A 142 12.35 12.44 1.13
C HIS A 142 12.34 13.31 -0.13
N MET A 143 13.50 13.89 -0.41
CA MET A 143 13.75 14.79 -1.55
C MET A 143 14.66 14.15 -2.60
N GLY A 144 15.05 12.88 -2.44
CA GLY A 144 16.01 12.16 -3.27
C GLY A 144 15.39 11.28 -4.35
N GLU A 145 14.05 11.16 -4.41
CA GLU A 145 13.36 10.38 -5.44
C GLU A 145 13.43 11.06 -6.82
N GLU A 146 13.00 10.34 -7.85
CA GLU A 146 12.79 10.89 -9.18
C GLU A 146 11.77 12.04 -9.14
N ALA A 147 11.93 13.00 -10.07
CA ALA A 147 11.14 14.22 -10.14
C ALA A 147 9.62 14.06 -9.87
N PRO A 148 8.87 13.10 -10.48
CA PRO A 148 7.43 13.02 -10.26
C PRO A 148 7.03 12.54 -8.86
N LEU A 149 7.98 12.06 -8.05
CA LEU A 149 7.73 11.52 -6.72
C LEU A 149 8.20 12.47 -5.61
N VAL A 150 8.61 13.70 -5.93
CA VAL A 150 9.21 14.65 -4.96
C VAL A 150 8.31 15.86 -4.67
N PRO A 151 8.10 16.23 -3.39
CA PRO A 151 8.53 15.50 -2.20
C PRO A 151 7.71 14.24 -1.95
N SER A 152 8.31 13.23 -1.32
CA SER A 152 7.60 12.04 -0.82
C SER A 152 7.68 11.94 0.69
N GLY A 153 6.62 11.42 1.31
CA GLY A 153 6.68 10.95 2.69
C GLY A 153 7.23 9.53 2.71
N THR A 154 8.42 9.35 3.26
CA THR A 154 9.10 8.05 3.30
C THR A 154 9.02 7.44 4.68
N ILE A 155 8.65 6.15 4.73
CA ILE A 155 8.66 5.34 5.95
C ILE A 155 9.47 4.08 5.64
N PHE A 156 10.61 3.92 6.31
CA PHE A 156 11.42 2.71 6.21
C PHE A 156 11.06 1.74 7.32
N PHE A 157 10.75 0.51 6.91
CA PHE A 157 10.54 -0.63 7.81
C PHE A 157 11.84 -1.41 7.97
N THR A 158 11.96 -2.16 9.06
CA THR A 158 13.11 -3.06 9.25
C THR A 158 12.94 -4.36 8.46
N GLY A 159 14.02 -5.11 8.29
CA GLY A 159 14.03 -6.45 7.73
C GLY A 159 14.20 -6.49 6.21
N CYS A 160 14.90 -7.50 5.70
CA CYS A 160 15.17 -7.68 4.27
C CYS A 160 15.43 -9.15 3.96
N SER A 161 14.76 -9.70 2.94
CA SER A 161 14.95 -11.08 2.48
C SER A 161 16.26 -11.29 1.70
N PHE A 162 16.99 -10.21 1.38
CA PHE A 162 18.28 -10.25 0.70
C PHE A 162 19.43 -9.96 1.68
N LYS A 163 20.64 -10.39 1.30
CA LYS A 163 21.88 -10.17 2.05
C LYS A 163 22.97 -9.62 1.12
N CYS A 164 22.69 -8.47 0.51
CA CYS A 164 23.59 -7.85 -0.47
C CYS A 164 24.89 -7.37 0.21
N VAL A 165 26.04 -7.70 -0.38
CA VAL A 165 27.37 -7.28 0.15
C VAL A 165 27.54 -5.77 0.16
N PHE A 166 26.86 -5.06 -0.73
CA PHE A 166 26.90 -3.60 -0.90
C PHE A 166 25.62 -2.90 -0.40
N CYS A 167 24.88 -3.51 0.53
CA CYS A 167 23.62 -2.94 1.01
C CYS A 167 23.86 -1.60 1.73
N GLN A 168 23.26 -0.52 1.21
CA GLN A 168 23.31 0.80 1.84
C GLN A 168 22.46 0.89 3.12
N ASN A 169 21.42 0.07 3.22
CA ASN A 169 20.45 0.02 4.31
C ASN A 169 20.63 -1.24 5.19
N TRP A 170 21.86 -1.72 5.34
CA TRP A 170 22.16 -2.97 6.05
C TRP A 170 21.83 -2.87 7.54
N ASP A 171 21.97 -1.67 8.10
CA ASP A 171 21.73 -1.30 9.50
C ASP A 171 20.25 -1.45 9.89
N ILE A 172 19.33 -1.20 8.97
CA ILE A 172 17.88 -1.39 9.18
C ILE A 172 17.37 -2.77 8.71
N SER A 173 18.23 -3.59 8.09
CA SER A 173 17.88 -4.93 7.58
C SER A 173 17.85 -6.02 8.67
N THR A 174 17.42 -5.66 9.89
CA THR A 174 17.37 -6.51 11.09
C THR A 174 16.05 -7.25 11.27
#